data_AF-A0A183EF88-F1
#
_entry.id   AF-A0A183EF88-F1
#
_cell.length_a   1.000
_cell.length_b   1.000
_cell.length_c   1.000
_cell.angle_alpha   90.00
_cell.angle_beta   90.00
_cell.angle_gamma   90.00
#
_symmetry.space_group_name_H-M   'P 1'
#
loop_
_entity.id
_entity.type
_entity.pdbx_description
1 polymer ?
#
loop_
_entity_poly.entity_id
_entity_poly.type
_entity_poly.pdbx_seq_one_letter_code
_entity_poly.pdbx_strand_id
1 'polypeptide(L)'
;MHLFQATVSSQGVLRIYEAPDIMNISMWSLTQDIVVFRGRCSCLTWSTQRLTKPLIAVGSDDTHSAAKRVAVKWQLLDLPALKVTDPVTDIAFAPSAGRSYHLLAVGSKDICIFKMSDKDKHTDMDGDFLERTAPTNYEVWRLSWNITGTILTGASSDGYVRLWKENLLKKWSPMATIRSTDDYKGSADDPQTVTSICSLTKESHIYY
;
A
#
# COMPACT_ATOMS: atom_id res chain seq x y z
N MET A 1 4.09 18.61 18.27
CA MET A 1 3.80 17.27 17.70
C MET A 1 2.31 17.28 17.37
N HIS A 2 1.85 16.61 16.32
CA HIS A 2 0.41 16.52 16.01
C HIS A 2 0.04 15.05 15.93
N LEU A 3 -1.16 14.72 16.35
CA LEU A 3 -1.70 13.38 16.27
C LEU A 3 -2.94 13.41 15.37
N PHE A 4 -2.84 12.71 14.25
CA PHE A 4 -3.91 12.62 13.27
C PHE A 4 -4.41 11.18 13.17
N GLN A 5 -5.72 11.04 12.93
CA GLN A 5 -6.35 9.78 12.59
C GLN A 5 -7.23 9.98 11.36
N ALA A 6 -7.22 9.02 10.44
CA ALA A 6 -8.15 9.00 9.30
C ALA A 6 -9.04 7.77 9.36
N THR A 7 -10.26 7.92 8.87
CA THR A 7 -11.22 6.83 8.71
C THR A 7 -11.93 6.98 7.38
N VAL A 8 -12.31 5.86 6.78
CA VAL A 8 -13.12 5.85 5.57
C VAL A 8 -14.40 5.04 5.80
N SER A 9 -15.46 5.43 5.10
CA SER A 9 -16.80 4.86 5.26
C SER A 9 -17.25 4.13 4.00
N SER A 10 -18.22 3.21 4.17
CA SER A 10 -18.94 2.59 3.06
C SER A 10 -19.77 3.58 2.23
N GLN A 11 -19.99 4.80 2.73
CA GLN A 11 -20.63 5.89 1.99
C GLN A 11 -19.65 6.69 1.11
N GLY A 12 -18.39 6.26 0.99
CA GLY A 12 -17.39 6.95 0.16
C GLY A 12 -16.76 8.18 0.82
N VAL A 13 -16.93 8.31 2.13
CA VAL A 13 -16.52 9.48 2.91
C VAL A 13 -15.22 9.23 3.65
N LEU A 14 -14.25 10.13 3.50
CA LEU A 14 -13.01 10.21 4.27
C LEU A 14 -13.17 11.25 5.38
N ARG A 15 -12.88 10.85 6.62
CA ARG A 15 -12.83 11.75 7.78
C ARG A 15 -11.44 11.79 8.37
N ILE A 16 -10.95 12.98 8.68
CA ILE A 16 -9.67 13.20 9.34
C ILE A 16 -9.93 13.89 10.68
N TYR A 17 -9.38 13.31 11.73
CA TYR A 17 -9.44 13.80 13.10
C TYR A 17 -8.06 14.23 13.57
N GLU A 18 -8.02 15.26 14.39
CA GLU A 18 -6.81 15.76 15.06
C GLU A 18 -7.05 15.79 16.57
N ALA A 19 -6.05 15.33 17.33
CA ALA A 19 -6.06 15.54 18.78
C ALA A 19 -5.57 16.98 19.07
N PRO A 20 -6.43 17.86 19.61
CA PRO A 20 -6.04 19.25 19.90
C PRO A 20 -4.99 19.34 21.02
N ASP A 21 -5.01 18.37 21.93
CA ASP A 21 -4.03 18.21 23.00
C ASP A 21 -3.54 16.75 23.04
N ILE A 22 -2.25 16.55 22.81
CA ILE A 22 -1.62 15.22 22.80
C ILE A 22 -1.58 14.61 24.21
N MET A 23 -1.62 15.43 25.26
CA MET A 23 -1.67 14.95 26.63
C MET A 23 -3.05 14.39 26.98
N ASN A 24 -4.09 14.78 26.24
CA ASN A 24 -5.46 14.28 26.42
C ASN A 24 -5.94 13.47 25.20
N ILE A 25 -5.54 12.20 25.18
CA ILE A 25 -5.80 11.24 24.08
C ILE A 25 -7.29 10.85 23.97
N SER A 26 -8.12 11.25 24.94
CA SER A 26 -9.57 11.00 24.87
C SER A 26 -10.31 11.95 23.93
N MET A 27 -9.71 13.10 23.59
CA MET A 27 -10.34 14.14 22.78
C MET A 27 -9.81 14.11 21.34
N TRP A 28 -10.72 13.95 20.39
CA TRP A 28 -10.43 13.98 18.95
C TRP A 28 -11.43 14.87 18.24
N SER A 29 -10.93 15.91 17.58
CA SER A 29 -11.75 16.87 16.83
C SER A 29 -11.80 16.46 15.36
N LEU A 30 -13.00 16.44 14.78
CA LEU A 30 -13.16 16.23 13.33
C LEU A 30 -12.68 17.47 12.58
N THR A 31 -11.59 17.33 11.82
CA THR A 31 -10.97 18.42 11.06
C THR A 31 -11.48 18.45 9.62
N GLN A 32 -11.68 17.28 9.00
CA GLN A 32 -12.12 17.19 7.61
C GLN A 32 -13.16 16.09 7.43
N ASP A 33 -14.20 16.37 6.63
CA ASP A 33 -15.21 15.41 6.17
C ASP A 33 -15.36 15.56 4.65
N ILE A 34 -14.85 14.59 3.89
CA ILE A 34 -14.66 14.70 2.44
C ILE A 34 -15.31 13.52 1.75
N VAL A 35 -16.22 13.78 0.80
CA VAL A 35 -16.74 12.75 -0.11
C VAL A 35 -15.66 12.45 -1.18
N VAL A 36 -15.06 11.27 -1.11
CA VAL A 36 -13.99 10.82 -2.02
C VAL A 36 -14.57 10.05 -3.20
N PHE A 37 -15.49 9.12 -2.92
CA PHE A 37 -16.13 8.28 -3.93
C PHE A 37 -17.65 8.38 -3.79
N ARG A 38 -18.37 8.08 -4.88
CA ARG A 38 -19.83 7.86 -4.85
C ARG A 38 -20.20 6.43 -4.41
N GLY A 39 -19.21 5.62 -4.09
CA GLY A 39 -19.32 4.23 -3.68
C GLY A 39 -18.49 3.94 -2.43
N ARG A 40 -18.42 2.68 -2.04
CA ARG A 40 -17.72 2.23 -0.82
C ARG A 40 -16.23 2.52 -0.86
N CYS A 41 -15.67 3.08 0.22
CA CYS A 41 -14.23 3.03 0.47
C CYS A 41 -13.87 1.71 1.17
N SER A 42 -12.80 1.05 0.72
CA SER A 42 -12.33 -0.23 1.26
C SER A 42 -11.06 -0.09 2.09
N CYS A 43 -10.14 0.80 1.67
CA CYS A 43 -8.81 0.90 2.26
C CYS A 43 -8.29 2.35 2.24
N LEU A 44 -7.40 2.67 3.17
CA LEU A 44 -6.73 3.97 3.28
C LEU A 44 -5.28 3.78 3.74
N THR A 45 -4.39 4.66 3.32
CA THR A 45 -2.99 4.65 3.77
C THR A 45 -2.39 6.06 3.75
N TRP A 46 -1.62 6.38 4.79
CA TRP A 46 -0.87 7.64 4.87
C TRP A 46 0.54 7.46 4.33
N SER A 47 1.04 8.47 3.62
CA SER A 47 2.46 8.51 3.31
C SER A 47 3.26 8.89 4.55
N THR A 48 4.32 8.14 4.82
CA THR A 48 5.19 8.37 5.99
C THR A 48 6.34 9.33 5.70
N GLN A 49 6.37 9.92 4.51
CA GLN A 49 7.42 10.84 4.11
C GLN A 49 7.25 12.16 4.90
N ARG A 50 8.31 12.64 5.55
CA ARG A 50 8.28 13.85 6.41
C ARG A 50 8.81 15.14 5.76
N LEU A 51 9.57 15.03 4.68
CA LEU A 51 10.15 16.12 3.88
C LEU A 51 9.19 16.76 2.84
N THR A 52 7.97 16.24 2.66
CA THR A 52 7.02 16.60 1.60
C THR A 52 5.64 16.71 2.24
N LYS A 53 4.68 17.28 1.51
CA LYS A 53 3.32 17.45 2.00
C LYS A 53 2.72 16.09 2.40
N PRO A 54 1.96 16.01 3.51
CA PRO A 54 1.34 14.76 3.93
C PRO A 54 0.32 14.33 2.87
N LEU A 55 0.52 13.13 2.33
CA LEU A 55 -0.39 12.50 1.36
C LEU A 55 -1.19 11.40 2.05
N ILE A 56 -2.45 11.27 1.67
CA ILE A 56 -3.29 10.13 1.99
C ILE A 56 -3.83 9.53 0.70
N ALA A 57 -3.79 8.20 0.59
CA ALA A 57 -4.42 7.47 -0.49
C ALA A 57 -5.63 6.71 0.05
N VAL A 58 -6.69 6.65 -0.75
CA VAL A 58 -7.93 5.95 -0.45
C VAL A 58 -8.33 5.10 -1.65
N GLY A 59 -8.71 3.85 -1.39
CA GLY A 59 -9.14 2.88 -2.39
C GLY A 59 -10.61 2.52 -2.23
N SER A 60 -11.22 2.09 -3.34
CA SER A 60 -12.59 1.61 -3.41
C SER A 60 -12.64 0.22 -4.05
N ASP A 61 -13.40 -0.68 -3.41
CA ASP A 61 -13.72 -2.03 -3.90
C ASP A 61 -15.04 -2.06 -4.67
N ASP A 62 -15.72 -0.92 -4.85
CA ASP A 62 -17.03 -0.87 -5.48
C ASP A 62 -16.92 -1.19 -6.99
N THR A 63 -17.63 -2.24 -7.41
CA THR A 63 -17.70 -2.71 -8.80
C THR A 63 -18.69 -1.91 -9.64
N HIS A 64 -19.70 -1.29 -9.00
CA HIS A 64 -20.83 -0.67 -9.68
C HIS A 64 -20.62 0.82 -9.94
N SER A 65 -19.78 1.49 -9.15
CA SER A 65 -19.56 2.93 -9.23
C SER A 65 -18.09 3.29 -9.09
N ALA A 66 -17.33 3.29 -10.20
CA ALA A 66 -16.10 4.07 -10.28
C ALA A 66 -15.51 4.18 -11.70
N ALA A 67 -15.50 5.41 -12.24
CA ALA A 67 -14.50 5.84 -13.21
C ALA A 67 -13.11 6.06 -12.56
N LYS A 68 -13.06 6.18 -11.23
CA LYS A 68 -11.84 6.37 -10.41
C LYS A 68 -11.91 5.49 -9.17
N ARG A 69 -10.93 4.60 -8.96
CA ARG A 69 -10.91 3.62 -7.85
C ARG A 69 -9.86 3.88 -6.78
N VAL A 70 -8.89 4.74 -7.08
CA VAL A 70 -7.90 5.22 -6.12
C VAL A 70 -7.85 6.74 -6.20
N ALA A 71 -7.94 7.38 -5.05
CA ALA A 71 -7.78 8.81 -4.90
C ALA A 71 -6.59 9.08 -3.97
N VAL A 72 -5.69 9.97 -4.38
CA VAL A 72 -4.62 10.47 -3.52
C VAL A 72 -4.93 11.94 -3.25
N LYS A 73 -4.99 12.31 -1.97
CA LYS A 73 -5.31 13.66 -1.53
C LYS A 73 -4.17 14.23 -0.68
N TRP A 74 -3.97 15.54 -0.77
CA TRP A 74 -3.27 16.35 0.21
C TRP A 74 -4.21 17.46 0.64
N GLN A 75 -4.35 17.77 1.93
CA GLN A 75 -5.16 18.89 2.46
C GLN A 75 -6.18 19.51 1.47
N LEU A 76 -7.13 18.71 0.97
CA LEU A 76 -8.19 19.05 0.01
C LEU A 76 -7.88 19.16 -1.50
N LEU A 77 -6.64 19.06 -1.98
CA LEU A 77 -6.40 18.89 -3.42
C LEU A 77 -6.51 17.42 -3.83
N ASP A 78 -7.23 17.22 -4.92
CA ASP A 78 -7.21 15.98 -5.67
C ASP A 78 -5.95 15.90 -6.54
N LEU A 79 -5.13 14.89 -6.27
CA LEU A 79 -4.10 14.46 -7.21
C LEU A 79 -4.74 13.67 -8.36
N PRO A 80 -4.05 13.51 -9.50
CA PRO A 80 -4.56 12.77 -10.64
C PRO A 80 -5.05 11.38 -10.23
N ALA A 81 -6.18 10.97 -10.80
CA ALA A 81 -6.72 9.65 -10.53
C ALA A 81 -5.79 8.58 -11.11
N LEU A 82 -5.34 7.66 -10.26
CA LEU A 82 -4.56 6.52 -10.71
C LEU A 82 -5.46 5.65 -11.60
N LYS A 83 -4.95 5.25 -12.78
CA LYS A 83 -5.68 4.41 -13.74
C LYS A 83 -5.74 2.97 -13.23
N VAL A 84 -6.61 2.71 -12.25
CA VAL A 84 -6.93 1.37 -11.73
C VAL A 84 -8.39 1.08 -12.05
N THR A 85 -8.62 0.08 -12.89
CA THR A 85 -9.94 -0.31 -13.40
C THR A 85 -10.60 -1.40 -12.58
N ASP A 86 -9.83 -2.19 -11.84
CA ASP A 86 -10.31 -3.34 -11.07
C ASP A 86 -10.55 -2.97 -9.59
N PRO A 87 -11.40 -3.72 -8.86
CA PRO A 87 -11.73 -3.38 -7.46
C PRO A 87 -10.48 -3.37 -6.61
N VAL A 88 -10.34 -2.37 -5.75
CA VAL A 88 -9.13 -2.19 -4.93
C VAL A 88 -9.34 -2.89 -3.60
N THR A 89 -8.54 -3.91 -3.36
CA THR A 89 -8.57 -4.74 -2.15
C THR A 89 -7.71 -4.14 -1.04
N ASP A 90 -6.53 -3.60 -1.38
CA ASP A 90 -5.62 -3.00 -0.41
C ASP A 90 -4.71 -1.94 -1.05
N ILE A 91 -4.22 -1.01 -0.23
CA ILE A 91 -3.27 0.03 -0.64
C ILE A 91 -2.24 0.28 0.45
N ALA A 92 -0.98 0.49 0.06
CA ALA A 92 0.09 0.72 1.01
C ALA A 92 1.13 1.70 0.47
N PHE A 93 1.34 2.83 1.16
CA PHE A 93 2.51 3.68 0.92
C PHE A 93 3.78 3.00 1.45
N ALA A 94 4.84 3.02 0.65
CA ALA A 94 6.15 2.57 1.09
C ALA A 94 6.79 3.62 1.99
N PRO A 95 7.48 3.21 3.07
CA PRO A 95 8.33 4.12 3.84
C PRO A 95 9.42 4.71 2.95
N SER A 96 9.52 6.04 2.84
CA SER A 96 10.39 6.64 1.83
C SER A 96 11.88 6.37 2.03
N ALA A 97 12.36 6.19 3.26
CA ALA A 97 13.74 5.76 3.58
C ALA A 97 14.84 6.43 2.74
N GLY A 98 14.82 7.77 2.64
CA GLY A 98 15.79 8.56 1.87
C GLY A 98 15.43 8.82 0.41
N ARG A 99 14.28 8.33 -0.08
CA ARG A 99 13.77 8.66 -1.42
C ARG A 99 13.12 10.04 -1.46
N SER A 100 13.35 10.74 -2.58
CA SER A 100 12.70 12.02 -2.92
C SER A 100 11.30 11.87 -3.53
N TYR A 101 10.79 10.64 -3.59
CA TYR A 101 9.49 10.30 -4.17
C TYR A 101 8.74 9.35 -3.24
N HIS A 102 7.43 9.30 -3.42
CA HIS A 102 6.52 8.37 -2.77
C HIS A 102 6.35 7.13 -3.65
N LEU A 103 6.31 5.95 -3.03
CA LEU A 103 5.82 4.74 -3.69
C LEU A 103 4.51 4.31 -3.05
N LEU A 104 3.51 3.97 -3.86
CA LEU A 104 2.23 3.44 -3.43
C LEU A 104 2.00 2.11 -4.13
N ALA A 105 1.85 1.03 -3.38
CA ALA A 105 1.36 -0.23 -3.90
C ALA A 105 -0.17 -0.26 -3.81
N VAL A 106 -0.82 -0.75 -4.86
CA VAL A 106 -2.26 -0.96 -4.93
C VAL A 106 -2.52 -2.41 -5.31
N GLY A 107 -3.31 -3.08 -4.50
CA GLY A 107 -3.78 -4.44 -4.70
C GLY A 107 -5.16 -4.37 -5.33
N SER A 108 -5.30 -5.07 -6.45
CA SER A 108 -6.57 -5.25 -7.13
C SER A 108 -6.59 -6.67 -7.70
N LYS A 109 -7.12 -6.85 -8.92
CA LYS A 109 -6.86 -8.06 -9.71
C LYS A 109 -5.36 -8.29 -9.93
N ASP A 110 -4.61 -7.21 -10.18
CA ASP A 110 -3.15 -7.20 -10.26
C ASP A 110 -2.56 -6.24 -9.21
N ILE A 111 -1.27 -6.40 -8.93
CA ILE A 111 -0.50 -5.42 -8.15
C ILE A 111 -0.03 -4.30 -9.07
N CYS A 112 -0.27 -3.06 -8.66
CA CYS A 112 0.25 -1.87 -9.33
C CYS A 112 1.13 -1.08 -8.36
N ILE A 113 2.32 -0.62 -8.80
CA ILE A 113 3.21 0.19 -7.98
C ILE A 113 3.35 1.57 -8.61
N PHE A 114 2.91 2.58 -7.90
CA PHE A 114 2.88 3.96 -8.37
C PHE A 114 4.03 4.73 -7.76
N LYS A 115 4.78 5.44 -8.61
CA LYS A 115 5.82 6.37 -8.21
C LYS A 115 5.31 7.80 -8.35
N MET A 116 5.37 8.56 -7.27
CA MET A 116 4.89 9.94 -7.23
C MET A 116 5.99 10.86 -6.72
N SER A 117 6.36 11.88 -7.50
CA SER A 117 7.31 12.92 -7.09
C SER A 117 6.68 14.30 -7.21
N ASP A 118 6.94 15.18 -6.26
CA ASP A 118 6.57 16.59 -6.33
C ASP A 118 7.52 17.27 -7.33
N LYS A 119 7.18 17.30 -8.63
CA LYS A 119 7.94 18.07 -9.62
C LYS A 119 7.48 19.53 -9.52
N ASP A 120 8.40 20.45 -9.27
CA ASP A 120 8.11 21.88 -9.15
C ASP A 120 7.42 22.44 -10.40
N LYS A 121 6.24 23.01 -10.18
CA LYS A 121 5.54 24.07 -10.91
C LYS A 121 6.04 24.36 -12.33
N HIS A 122 5.42 23.73 -13.33
CA HIS A 122 4.87 24.33 -14.56
C HIS A 122 4.48 23.19 -15.49
N THR A 123 3.27 23.25 -16.05
CA THR A 123 2.60 22.20 -16.85
C THR A 123 2.10 21.01 -16.04
N ASP A 124 0.91 20.54 -16.40
CA ASP A 124 0.12 19.48 -15.77
C ASP A 124 0.95 18.48 -14.97
N MET A 125 0.57 18.28 -13.70
CA MET A 125 0.93 17.07 -12.96
C MET A 125 0.28 15.88 -13.66
N ASP A 126 0.79 15.49 -14.82
CA ASP A 126 0.62 14.15 -15.31
C ASP A 126 1.41 13.27 -14.34
N GLY A 127 0.77 12.21 -13.83
CA GLY A 127 1.34 11.27 -12.86
C GLY A 127 2.45 10.46 -13.52
N ASP A 128 3.55 11.14 -13.80
CA ASP A 128 4.58 10.77 -14.76
C ASP A 128 5.57 9.79 -14.11
N PHE A 129 5.07 8.57 -13.88
CA PHE A 129 5.65 7.28 -14.28
C PHE A 129 4.89 6.17 -13.54
N LEU A 130 3.80 5.70 -14.16
CA LEU A 130 2.88 4.68 -13.65
C LEU A 130 3.43 3.28 -13.98
N GLU A 131 4.46 2.80 -13.29
CA GLU A 131 4.93 1.44 -13.57
C GLU A 131 4.00 0.39 -12.96
N ARG A 132 3.01 -0.06 -13.74
CA ARG A 132 2.23 -1.26 -13.42
C ARG A 132 3.15 -2.46 -13.52
N THR A 133 3.81 -2.82 -12.43
CA THR A 133 4.73 -3.94 -12.47
C THR A 133 4.03 -5.26 -12.15
N ALA A 134 4.19 -6.18 -13.11
CA ALA A 134 3.77 -7.57 -13.13
C ALA A 134 2.24 -7.79 -13.02
N PRO A 135 1.56 -8.13 -14.14
CA PRO A 135 0.27 -8.80 -14.02
C PRO A 135 0.49 -10.09 -13.24
N THR A 136 -0.01 -10.13 -12.02
CA THR A 136 -0.07 -11.34 -11.23
C THR A 136 -1.44 -11.90 -11.54
N ASN A 137 -1.53 -13.08 -12.15
CA ASN A 137 -2.81 -13.79 -12.32
C ASN A 137 -3.46 -14.21 -10.97
N TYR A 138 -3.13 -13.53 -9.88
CA TYR A 138 -3.49 -13.83 -8.51
C TYR A 138 -4.09 -12.55 -7.91
N GLU A 139 -5.34 -12.65 -7.47
CA GLU A 139 -6.00 -11.60 -6.71
C GLU A 139 -5.30 -11.45 -5.36
N VAL A 140 -4.84 -10.24 -5.07
CA VAL A 140 -4.13 -9.90 -3.83
C VAL A 140 -5.11 -9.28 -2.85
N TRP A 141 -5.05 -9.69 -1.59
CA TRP A 141 -5.93 -9.19 -0.53
C TRP A 141 -5.24 -8.24 0.42
N ARG A 142 -3.93 -8.41 0.61
CA ARG A 142 -3.14 -7.60 1.53
C ARG A 142 -1.81 -7.24 0.91
N LEU A 143 -1.37 -6.02 1.14
CA LEU A 143 -0.06 -5.51 0.76
C LEU A 143 0.65 -4.93 1.97
N SER A 144 1.95 -5.16 2.07
CA SER A 144 2.78 -4.60 3.12
C SER A 144 4.19 -4.34 2.64
N TRP A 145 4.73 -3.19 3.00
CA TRP A 145 6.11 -2.83 2.74
C TRP A 145 6.99 -3.20 3.93
N ASN A 146 8.23 -3.60 3.67
CA ASN A 146 9.23 -3.64 4.72
C ASN A 146 9.55 -2.22 5.24
N ILE A 147 10.22 -2.13 6.39
CA ILE A 147 10.52 -0.84 7.05
C ILE A 147 11.37 0.10 6.19
N THR A 148 12.18 -0.43 5.26
CA THR A 148 12.98 0.35 4.32
C THR A 148 12.22 0.70 3.03
N GLY A 149 11.02 0.17 2.82
CA GLY A 149 10.21 0.37 1.62
C GLY A 149 10.84 -0.13 0.32
N THR A 150 11.73 -1.13 0.41
CA THR A 150 12.46 -1.74 -0.72
C THR A 150 11.88 -3.09 -1.14
N ILE A 151 11.16 -3.76 -0.25
CA ILE A 151 10.52 -5.05 -0.49
C ILE A 151 9.02 -4.87 -0.27
N LEU A 152 8.24 -5.26 -1.26
CA LEU A 152 6.78 -5.37 -1.17
C LEU A 152 6.41 -6.82 -0.89
N THR A 153 5.52 -7.03 0.06
CA THR A 153 4.93 -8.33 0.38
C THR A 153 3.45 -8.27 0.07
N GLY A 154 2.90 -9.34 -0.51
CA GLY A 154 1.51 -9.42 -0.90
C GLY A 154 0.95 -10.80 -0.61
N ALA A 155 -0.20 -10.84 0.06
CA ALA A 155 -0.92 -12.08 0.34
C ALA A 155 -2.08 -12.23 -0.64
N SER A 156 -2.15 -13.39 -1.29
CA SER A 156 -3.11 -13.70 -2.34
C SER A 156 -4.19 -14.69 -1.86
N SER A 157 -5.31 -14.78 -2.58
CA SER A 157 -6.41 -15.73 -2.27
C SER A 157 -6.02 -17.20 -2.39
N ASP A 158 -4.94 -17.50 -3.10
CA ASP A 158 -4.41 -18.85 -3.31
C ASP A 158 -3.63 -19.40 -2.10
N GLY A 159 -3.54 -18.64 -0.99
CA GLY A 159 -2.83 -19.04 0.22
C GLY A 159 -1.31 -18.80 0.17
N TYR A 160 -0.82 -18.13 -0.87
CA TYR A 160 0.60 -17.77 -0.99
C TYR A 160 0.84 -16.32 -0.58
N VAL A 161 1.99 -16.10 0.06
CA VAL A 161 2.56 -14.78 0.31
C VAL A 161 3.76 -14.61 -0.61
N ARG A 162 3.76 -13.56 -1.41
CA ARG A 162 4.79 -13.30 -2.40
C ARG A 162 5.53 -12.01 -2.04
N LEU A 163 6.82 -12.00 -2.30
CA LEU A 163 7.71 -10.88 -2.08
C LEU A 163 8.23 -10.38 -3.41
N TRP A 164 8.27 -9.07 -3.61
CA TRP A 164 8.84 -8.42 -4.78
C TRP A 164 9.87 -7.38 -4.38
N LYS A 165 10.87 -7.20 -5.24
CA LYS A 165 11.92 -6.20 -5.07
C LYS A 165 12.22 -5.51 -6.40
N GLU A 166 12.50 -4.21 -6.35
CA GLU A 166 12.97 -3.45 -7.51
C GLU A 166 14.39 -3.89 -7.91
N ASN A 167 14.59 -4.23 -9.17
CA ASN A 167 15.90 -4.57 -9.72
C ASN A 167 16.67 -3.31 -10.17
N LEU A 168 17.91 -3.50 -10.63
CA LEU A 168 18.76 -2.39 -11.12
C LEU A 168 18.17 -1.69 -12.36
N LEU A 169 17.30 -2.37 -13.11
CA LEU A 169 16.59 -1.85 -14.27
C LEU A 169 15.27 -1.15 -13.90
N LYS A 170 15.04 -0.85 -12.61
CA LYS A 170 13.82 -0.21 -12.09
C LYS A 170 12.53 -1.01 -12.24
N LYS A 171 12.64 -2.29 -12.59
CA LYS A 171 11.52 -3.21 -12.68
C LYS A 171 11.38 -4.01 -11.38
N TRP A 172 10.18 -4.09 -10.86
CA TRP A 172 9.83 -5.04 -9.79
C TRP A 172 9.79 -6.48 -10.30
N SER A 173 10.53 -7.35 -9.62
CA SER A 173 10.55 -8.79 -9.89
C SER A 173 10.20 -9.58 -8.63
N PRO A 174 9.52 -10.74 -8.76
CA PRO A 174 9.31 -11.63 -7.64
C PRO A 174 10.66 -12.09 -7.09
N MET A 175 10.80 -12.06 -5.76
CA MET A 175 12.00 -12.44 -5.02
C MET A 175 11.80 -13.76 -4.28
N ALA A 176 10.63 -13.95 -3.67
CA ALA A 176 10.31 -15.16 -2.92
C ALA A 176 8.80 -15.42 -2.91
N THR A 177 8.43 -16.69 -2.78
CA THR A 177 7.05 -17.12 -2.53
C THR A 177 7.06 -18.01 -1.30
N ILE A 178 6.14 -17.73 -0.38
CA ILE A 178 5.96 -18.39 0.90
C ILE A 178 4.56 -19.00 0.91
N ARG A 179 4.42 -20.21 1.42
CA ARG A 179 3.12 -20.84 1.69
C ARG A 179 3.11 -21.36 3.11
N SER A 180 1.94 -21.43 3.72
CA SER A 180 1.75 -22.30 4.86
C SER A 180 1.56 -23.72 4.32
N THR A 181 2.43 -24.65 4.71
CA THR A 181 2.26 -26.07 4.43
C THR A 181 2.30 -26.78 5.76
N ASP A 182 1.23 -27.49 6.10
CA ASP A 182 1.21 -28.37 7.27
C ASP A 182 2.06 -29.64 7.04
N ASP A 183 2.41 -29.95 5.78
CA ASP A 183 3.20 -31.13 5.40
C ASP A 183 4.52 -30.75 4.71
N TYR A 184 5.63 -30.74 5.44
CA TYR A 184 6.97 -30.58 4.87
C TYR A 184 7.61 -31.96 4.61
N LYS A 185 7.73 -32.36 3.34
CA LYS A 185 8.72 -33.34 2.87
C LYS A 185 9.64 -32.64 1.88
N GLY A 186 10.85 -32.31 2.33
CA GLY A 186 11.81 -31.53 1.55
C GLY A 186 12.33 -32.28 0.31
N SER A 187 12.42 -31.58 -0.82
CA SER A 187 13.40 -31.85 -1.88
C SER A 187 14.10 -30.53 -2.21
N ALA A 188 15.42 -30.53 -2.20
CA ALA A 188 16.24 -29.33 -2.05
C ALA A 188 16.62 -28.58 -3.35
N ASP A 189 16.12 -28.96 -4.53
CA ASP A 189 16.71 -28.51 -5.82
C ASP A 189 15.73 -27.89 -6.85
N ASP A 190 14.76 -27.06 -6.43
CA ASP A 190 13.97 -26.25 -7.39
C ASP A 190 14.04 -24.74 -7.07
N PRO A 191 14.47 -23.86 -7.99
CA PRO A 191 14.39 -22.40 -7.79
C PRO A 191 12.95 -21.85 -7.68
N GLN A 192 11.91 -22.66 -7.92
CA GLN A 192 10.52 -22.33 -7.58
C GLN A 192 10.09 -22.82 -6.18
N THR A 193 11.02 -23.37 -5.38
CA THR A 193 10.69 -23.95 -4.09
C THR A 193 10.08 -22.93 -3.15
N VAL A 194 8.86 -23.23 -2.73
CA VAL A 194 8.10 -22.38 -1.81
C VAL A 194 8.64 -22.55 -0.40
N THR A 195 9.10 -21.47 0.21
CA THR A 195 9.57 -21.52 1.59
C THR A 195 8.37 -21.70 2.52
N SER A 196 8.40 -22.70 3.39
CA SER A 196 7.33 -22.92 4.37
C SER A 196 7.60 -22.09 5.63
N ILE A 197 6.56 -21.48 6.22
CA ILE A 197 6.73 -20.68 7.45
C ILE A 197 7.28 -21.54 8.61
N CYS A 198 6.96 -22.84 8.64
CA CYS A 198 7.47 -23.78 9.64
C CYS A 198 8.98 -24.10 9.53
N SER A 199 9.66 -23.73 8.44
CA SER A 199 11.10 -23.99 8.30
C SER A 199 11.99 -22.87 8.86
N LEU A 200 11.41 -21.79 9.40
CA LEU A 200 12.16 -20.76 10.12
C LEU A 200 12.50 -21.28 11.53
N THR A 201 13.77 -21.65 11.74
CA THR A 201 14.27 -22.05 13.06
C THR A 201 14.05 -20.92 14.06
N LYS A 202 13.26 -21.19 15.11
CA LYS A 202 13.23 -20.34 16.30
C LYS A 202 14.60 -20.44 16.97
N GLU A 203 15.48 -19.49 16.73
CA GLU A 203 16.66 -19.32 17.59
C GLU A 203 16.17 -18.84 18.95
N SER A 204 16.04 -19.78 19.89
CA SER A 204 15.90 -19.47 21.30
C SER A 204 17.23 -18.88 21.78
N HIS A 205 17.31 -17.55 21.87
CA HIS A 205 18.39 -16.90 22.61
C HIS A 205 18.26 -17.26 24.09
N ILE A 206 19.04 -18.24 24.52
CA ILE A 206 19.29 -18.54 25.93
C ILE A 206 20.24 -17.45 26.42
N TYR A 207 19.75 -16.56 27.28
CA TYR A 207 20.61 -15.67 28.06
C TYR A 207 21.21 -16.49 29.21
N TYR A 208 22.54 -16.60 29.23
CA TYR A 208 23.30 -16.92 30.44
C TYR A 208 23.53 -15.65 31.25
#